data_AF-A0A2N8N6K3-F1
#
_entry.id   AF-A0A2N8N6K3-F1
#
_cell.length_a   1.000
_cell.length_b   1.000
_cell.length_c   1.000
_cell.angle_alpha   90.00
_cell.angle_beta   90.00
_cell.angle_gamma   90.00
#
_symmetry.space_group_name_H-M   'P 1'
#
loop_
_entity.id
_entity.type
_entity.pdbx_description
1 polymer ?
#
loop_
_entity_poly.entity_id
_entity_poly.type
_entity_poly.pdbx_seq_one_letter_code
_entity_poly.pdbx_strand_id
1 'polypeptide(L)'
;MNTVIYIVIAVAAAVVCGYFLYANFRMRRARRKELEEFNSRYSGKPLGENHQRAMVYGAVLARSRGESVLSMIPKARIETYREGMKKSWNIIDEQSAVASINALLQLQKSSGFDEFIRTHETNKELNRIYARISRELDLPEEEVKMVRSTYAWDICRAVNVAKWCFWIGYLTESQFYGCLDRCNEIVARIGKDWTEYTCSFLLGRCIQGFKPEEVLPAAKELLAASMGNPEEKTEDPNLSVYRDIPFK
;
A
#
# COMPACT_ATOMS: atom_id res chain seq x y z
N MET A 1 15.31 29.70 47.27
CA MET A 1 14.07 29.18 46.64
C MET A 1 14.29 28.79 45.19
N ASN A 2 14.85 29.66 44.34
CA ASN A 2 15.10 29.37 42.92
C ASN A 2 16.01 28.16 42.66
N THR A 3 17.11 27.99 43.42
CA THR A 3 18.06 26.88 43.21
C THR A 3 17.43 25.50 43.41
N VAL A 4 16.57 25.34 44.42
CA VAL A 4 15.88 24.08 44.70
C VAL A 4 14.91 23.75 43.57
N ILE A 5 14.20 24.76 43.03
CA ILE A 5 13.30 24.59 41.89
C ILE A 5 14.08 24.13 40.64
N TYR A 6 15.24 24.74 40.35
CA TYR A 6 16.08 24.33 39.22
C TYR A 6 16.62 22.89 39.36
N ILE A 7 16.99 22.48 40.58
CA ILE A 7 17.43 21.10 40.84
C ILE A 7 16.28 20.11 40.60
N VAL A 8 15.07 20.41 41.07
CA VAL A 8 13.90 19.54 40.86
C VAL A 8 13.56 19.42 39.37
N ILE A 9 13.59 20.52 38.61
CA ILE A 9 13.37 20.50 37.15
C ILE A 9 14.45 19.67 36.45
N ALA A 10 15.73 19.83 36.82
CA ALA A 10 16.83 19.08 36.22
C ALA A 10 16.71 17.56 36.48
N VAL A 11 16.33 17.17 37.71
CA VAL A 11 16.11 15.76 38.06
C VAL A 11 14.91 15.20 37.28
N ALA A 12 13.80 15.92 37.20
CA ALA A 12 12.64 15.51 36.43
C ALA A 12 12.99 15.33 34.93
N ALA A 13 13.72 16.28 34.35
CA ALA A 13 14.21 16.21 32.97
C ALA A 13 15.13 15.00 32.76
N ALA A 14 16.05 14.72 33.69
CA ALA A 14 16.94 13.58 33.62
C ALA A 14 16.19 12.23 33.70
N VAL A 15 15.18 12.12 34.58
CA VAL A 15 14.32 10.93 34.67
C VAL A 15 13.54 10.71 33.38
N VAL A 16 12.93 11.77 32.83
CA VAL A 16 12.20 11.71 31.56
C VAL A 16 13.12 11.31 30.41
N CYS A 17 14.31 11.92 30.31
CA CYS A 17 15.32 11.55 29.31
C CYS A 17 15.78 10.09 29.48
N GLY A 18 16.05 9.66 30.71
CA GLY A 18 16.43 8.28 31.03
C GLY A 18 15.35 7.28 30.63
N TYR A 19 14.08 7.60 30.89
CA TYR A 19 12.94 6.79 30.45
C TYR A 19 12.87 6.70 28.92
N PHE A 20 13.00 7.82 28.20
CA PHE A 20 12.98 7.82 26.73
C PHE A 20 14.16 7.02 26.14
N LEU A 21 15.36 7.13 26.72
CA LEU A 21 16.51 6.34 26.31
C LEU A 21 16.28 4.84 26.54
N TYR A 22 15.76 4.46 27.70
CA TYR A 22 15.44 3.07 28.02
C TYR A 22 14.35 2.50 27.10
N ALA A 23 13.27 3.26 26.87
CA ALA A 23 12.19 2.88 25.96
C ALA A 23 12.72 2.70 24.53
N ASN A 24 13.53 3.64 24.04
CA ASN A 24 14.17 3.54 22.72
C ASN A 24 15.10 2.33 22.62
N PHE A 25 15.88 2.04 23.65
CA PHE A 25 16.74 0.86 23.69
C PHE A 25 15.93 -0.45 23.64
N ARG A 26 14.87 -0.56 24.47
CA ARG A 26 13.95 -1.70 24.47
C ARG A 26 13.28 -1.89 23.10
N MET A 27 12.78 -0.80 22.49
CA MET A 27 12.16 -0.84 21.17
C MET A 27 13.14 -1.29 20.08
N ARG A 28 14.37 -0.78 20.08
CA ARG A 28 15.42 -1.20 19.13
C ARG A 28 15.78 -2.68 19.29
N ARG A 29 15.89 -3.17 20.54
CA ARG A 29 16.16 -4.58 20.82
C ARG A 29 15.03 -5.49 20.34
N ALA A 30 13.77 -5.11 20.61
CA ALA A 30 12.60 -5.86 20.15
C ALA A 30 12.54 -5.90 18.62
N ARG A 31 12.71 -4.76 17.95
CA ARG A 31 12.76 -4.69 16.47
C ARG A 31 13.88 -5.55 15.89
N ARG A 32 15.05 -5.60 16.53
CA ARG A 32 16.17 -6.44 16.09
C ARG A 32 15.80 -7.91 16.12
N LYS A 33 15.22 -8.38 17.22
CA LYS A 33 14.76 -9.77 17.36
C LYS A 33 13.71 -10.14 16.31
N GLU A 34 12.70 -9.26 16.13
CA GLU A 34 11.69 -9.43 15.09
C GLU A 34 12.30 -9.53 13.69
N LEU A 35 13.31 -8.70 13.40
CA LEU A 35 13.98 -8.71 12.10
C LEU A 35 14.87 -9.96 11.91
N GLU A 36 15.50 -10.47 12.97
CA GLU A 36 16.23 -11.74 12.96
C GLU A 36 15.28 -12.91 12.65
N GLU A 37 14.11 -12.95 13.28
CA GLU A 37 13.07 -13.94 13.01
C GLU A 37 12.55 -13.84 11.56
N PHE A 38 12.33 -12.63 11.05
CA PHE A 38 11.97 -12.41 9.64
C PHE A 38 13.07 -12.87 8.67
N ASN A 39 14.32 -12.48 8.92
CA ASN A 39 15.46 -12.83 8.07
C ASN A 39 15.72 -14.34 8.05
N SER A 40 15.34 -15.09 9.09
CA SER A 40 15.43 -16.55 9.08
C SER A 40 14.51 -17.22 8.07
N ARG A 41 13.46 -16.52 7.59
CA ARG A 41 12.44 -17.02 6.65
C ARG A 41 12.49 -16.35 5.28
N TYR A 42 13.27 -15.28 5.13
CA TYR A 42 13.42 -14.53 3.89
C TYR A 42 14.75 -14.90 3.23
N SER A 43 14.72 -15.35 1.98
CA SER A 43 15.93 -15.78 1.26
C SER A 43 16.95 -14.66 1.00
N GLY A 44 16.55 -13.39 1.10
CA GLY A 44 17.40 -12.25 0.74
C GLY A 44 17.56 -12.05 -0.77
N LYS A 45 16.92 -12.88 -1.60
CA LYS A 45 17.03 -12.78 -3.06
C LYS A 45 16.42 -11.47 -3.57
N PRO A 46 17.09 -10.78 -4.51
CA PRO A 46 16.48 -9.64 -5.19
C PRO A 46 15.17 -10.03 -5.87
N LEU A 47 14.21 -9.11 -5.89
CA LEU A 47 12.98 -9.28 -6.64
C LEU A 47 13.31 -9.36 -8.14
N GLY A 48 12.83 -10.41 -8.81
CA GLY A 48 12.83 -10.47 -10.27
C GLY A 48 11.90 -9.41 -10.86
N GLU A 49 12.09 -9.05 -12.13
CA GLU A 49 11.36 -7.97 -12.81
C GLU A 49 9.83 -8.10 -12.70
N ASN A 50 9.29 -9.30 -12.88
CA ASN A 50 7.85 -9.57 -12.73
C ASN A 50 7.36 -9.30 -11.30
N HIS A 51 8.11 -9.71 -10.27
CA HIS A 51 7.74 -9.44 -8.89
C HIS A 51 7.88 -7.95 -8.54
N GLN A 52 8.87 -7.25 -9.10
CA GLN A 52 8.96 -5.80 -8.96
C GLN A 52 7.72 -5.13 -9.55
N ARG A 53 7.33 -5.49 -10.77
CA ARG A 53 6.11 -4.99 -11.42
C ARG A 53 4.86 -5.23 -10.58
N ALA A 54 4.68 -6.45 -10.09
CA ALA A 54 3.56 -6.77 -9.20
C ALA A 54 3.56 -5.92 -7.92
N MET A 55 4.73 -5.65 -7.35
CA MET A 55 4.87 -4.78 -6.17
C MET A 55 4.46 -3.33 -6.48
N VAL A 56 4.70 -2.84 -7.70
CA VAL A 56 4.28 -1.49 -8.12
C VAL A 56 2.76 -1.34 -8.19
N TYR A 57 2.00 -2.40 -8.45
CA TYR A 57 0.54 -2.34 -8.35
C TYR A 57 0.05 -1.97 -6.94
N GLY A 58 0.86 -2.21 -5.91
CA GLY A 58 0.60 -1.80 -4.54
C GLY A 58 1.11 -0.39 -4.17
N ALA A 59 1.72 0.35 -5.12
CA ALA A 59 2.52 1.55 -4.82
C ALA A 59 1.71 2.67 -4.15
N VAL A 60 0.46 2.90 -4.56
CA VAL A 60 -0.39 3.95 -3.99
C VAL A 60 -0.58 3.77 -2.49
N LEU A 61 -0.90 2.55 -2.04
CA LEU A 61 -1.06 2.24 -0.61
C LEU A 61 0.28 2.20 0.14
N ALA A 62 1.34 1.70 -0.48
CA ALA A 62 2.66 1.70 0.15
C ALA A 62 3.12 3.14 0.42
N ARG A 63 3.06 4.02 -0.59
CA ARG A 63 3.46 5.43 -0.49
C ARG A 63 2.60 6.20 0.51
N SER A 64 1.28 6.04 0.50
CA SER A 64 0.41 6.75 1.46
C SER A 64 0.71 6.39 2.92
N ARG A 65 1.32 5.23 3.16
CA ARG A 65 1.80 4.77 4.47
C ARG A 65 3.28 5.09 4.73
N GLY A 66 3.93 5.77 3.79
CA GLY A 66 5.37 6.04 3.80
C GLY A 66 6.24 4.79 3.71
N GLU A 67 5.70 3.67 3.23
CA GLU A 67 6.43 2.43 3.01
C GLU A 67 7.13 2.45 1.66
N SER A 68 8.31 1.81 1.56
CA SER A 68 8.95 1.63 0.27
C SER A 68 8.20 0.58 -0.55
N VAL A 69 8.04 0.86 -1.84
CA VAL A 69 7.28 0.02 -2.78
C VAL A 69 7.98 -1.32 -2.97
N LEU A 70 9.29 -1.31 -3.24
CA LEU A 70 10.07 -2.50 -3.61
C LEU A 70 10.84 -3.12 -2.42
N SER A 71 10.85 -2.48 -1.25
CA SER A 71 11.52 -3.04 -0.08
C SER A 71 10.81 -4.29 0.43
N MET A 72 11.57 -5.38 0.55
CA MET A 72 11.13 -6.60 1.25
C MET A 72 11.31 -6.51 2.77
N ILE A 73 11.98 -5.47 3.27
CA ILE A 73 12.24 -5.29 4.69
C ILE A 73 11.13 -4.42 5.32
N PRO A 74 10.51 -4.85 6.43
CA PRO A 74 9.51 -4.05 7.13
C PRO A 74 10.07 -2.71 7.63
N LYS A 75 9.36 -1.61 7.32
CA LYS A 75 9.75 -0.26 7.79
C LYS A 75 9.51 -0.10 9.29
N ALA A 76 8.37 -0.59 9.77
CA ALA A 76 7.96 -0.57 11.17
C ALA A 76 8.22 -1.93 11.86
N ARG A 77 7.86 -2.03 13.15
CA ARG A 77 7.90 -3.30 13.89
C ARG A 77 6.92 -4.30 13.29
N ILE A 78 7.29 -5.57 13.30
CA ILE A 78 6.44 -6.66 12.79
C ILE A 78 5.11 -6.70 13.56
N GLU A 79 5.15 -6.45 14.87
CA GLU A 79 3.93 -6.44 15.69
C GLU A 79 2.96 -5.32 15.28
N THR A 80 3.45 -4.18 14.79
CA THR A 80 2.58 -3.11 14.26
C THR A 80 1.79 -3.59 13.05
N TYR A 81 2.42 -4.38 12.16
CA TYR A 81 1.73 -4.99 11.04
C TYR A 81 0.75 -6.08 11.50
N ARG A 82 1.13 -6.90 12.49
CA ARG A 82 0.27 -7.97 13.04
C ARG A 82 -1.00 -7.40 13.64
N GLU A 83 -0.88 -6.36 14.47
CA GLU A 83 -2.03 -5.66 15.04
C GLU A 83 -2.90 -5.00 13.97
N GLY A 84 -2.28 -4.38 12.96
CA GLY A 84 -3.00 -3.76 11.84
C GLY A 84 -3.81 -4.78 11.03
N MET A 85 -3.21 -5.95 10.74
CA MET A 85 -3.90 -7.05 10.03
C MET A 85 -5.07 -7.58 10.85
N LYS A 86 -4.89 -7.77 12.16
CA LYS A 86 -5.98 -8.17 13.05
C LYS A 86 -7.11 -7.14 13.09
N LYS A 87 -6.80 -5.86 13.33
CA LYS A 87 -7.80 -4.79 13.54
C LYS A 87 -8.54 -4.41 12.26
N SER A 88 -7.84 -4.31 11.14
CA SER A 88 -8.40 -3.79 9.88
C SER A 88 -8.88 -4.87 8.92
N TRP A 89 -8.32 -6.08 9.01
CA TRP A 89 -8.61 -7.17 8.07
C TRP A 89 -9.17 -8.42 8.75
N ASN A 90 -9.19 -8.49 10.09
CA ASN A 90 -9.50 -9.71 10.83
C ASN A 90 -8.61 -10.91 10.42
N ILE A 91 -7.37 -10.61 10.00
CA ILE A 91 -6.37 -11.63 9.67
C ILE A 91 -5.54 -11.89 10.93
N ILE A 92 -5.63 -13.12 11.45
CA ILE A 92 -5.03 -13.52 12.73
C ILE A 92 -4.09 -14.72 12.62
N ASP A 93 -4.07 -15.39 11.46
CA ASP A 93 -3.28 -16.58 11.17
C ASP A 93 -3.08 -16.76 9.64
N GLU A 94 -2.39 -17.84 9.25
CA GLU A 94 -2.17 -18.20 7.85
C GLU A 94 -3.49 -18.46 7.10
N GLN A 95 -4.46 -19.15 7.72
CA GLN A 95 -5.71 -19.51 7.07
C GLN A 95 -6.54 -18.27 6.69
N SER A 96 -6.70 -17.34 7.63
CA SER A 96 -7.41 -16.07 7.41
C SER A 96 -6.66 -15.15 6.43
N ALA A 97 -5.32 -15.19 6.41
CA ALA A 97 -4.52 -14.49 5.42
C ALA A 97 -4.75 -15.02 4.00
N VAL A 98 -4.62 -16.34 3.80
CA VAL A 98 -4.82 -17.00 2.50
C VAL A 98 -6.24 -16.80 1.99
N ALA A 99 -7.25 -16.92 2.86
CA ALA A 99 -8.64 -16.69 2.47
C ALA A 99 -8.88 -15.24 2.00
N SER A 100 -8.36 -14.27 2.76
CA SER A 100 -8.50 -12.83 2.45
C SER A 100 -7.80 -12.46 1.14
N ILE A 101 -6.60 -12.98 0.91
CA ILE A 101 -5.85 -12.73 -0.33
C ILE A 101 -6.52 -13.40 -1.52
N ASN A 102 -7.04 -14.62 -1.38
CA ASN A 102 -7.78 -15.28 -2.44
C ASN A 102 -9.06 -14.53 -2.82
N ALA A 103 -9.78 -13.95 -1.86
CA ALA A 103 -10.92 -13.08 -2.15
C ALA A 103 -10.53 -11.86 -2.98
N LEU A 104 -9.40 -11.22 -2.66
CA LEU A 104 -8.86 -10.10 -3.43
C LEU A 104 -8.41 -10.54 -4.84
N LEU A 105 -7.71 -11.67 -4.96
CA LEU A 105 -7.28 -12.22 -6.26
C LEU A 105 -8.45 -12.73 -7.12
N GLN A 106 -9.60 -12.98 -6.53
CA GLN A 106 -10.85 -13.26 -7.24
C GLN A 106 -11.62 -11.98 -7.62
N LEU A 107 -11.08 -10.80 -7.32
CA LEU A 107 -11.71 -9.50 -7.57
C LEU A 107 -13.12 -9.41 -6.96
N GLN A 108 -13.35 -10.02 -5.79
CA GLN A 108 -14.70 -10.18 -5.23
C GLN A 108 -15.40 -8.84 -4.98
N LYS A 109 -14.68 -7.81 -4.51
CA LYS A 109 -15.28 -6.50 -4.28
C LYS A 109 -15.41 -5.74 -5.58
N SER A 110 -14.36 -5.76 -6.40
CA SER A 110 -14.36 -5.07 -7.69
C SER A 110 -15.50 -5.58 -8.58
N SER A 111 -15.75 -6.89 -8.64
CA SER A 111 -16.85 -7.46 -9.43
C SER A 111 -18.22 -6.85 -9.08
N GLY A 112 -18.49 -6.64 -7.79
CA GLY A 112 -19.74 -6.00 -7.35
C GLY A 112 -19.79 -4.50 -7.66
N PHE A 113 -18.66 -3.81 -7.58
CA PHE A 113 -18.57 -2.38 -7.94
C PHE A 113 -18.69 -2.16 -9.44
N ASP A 114 -18.10 -3.04 -10.24
CA ASP A 114 -18.17 -3.00 -11.70
C ASP A 114 -19.61 -3.20 -12.18
N GLU A 115 -20.35 -4.13 -11.54
CA GLU A 115 -21.79 -4.30 -11.78
C GLU A 115 -22.57 -3.03 -11.42
N PHE A 116 -22.27 -2.44 -10.26
CA PHE A 116 -22.90 -1.19 -9.84
C PHE A 116 -22.65 -0.06 -10.85
N ILE A 117 -21.40 0.13 -11.30
CA ILE A 117 -21.03 1.13 -12.30
C ILE A 117 -21.83 0.93 -13.59
N ARG A 118 -21.90 -0.31 -14.08
CA ARG A 118 -22.60 -0.64 -15.35
C ARG A 118 -24.10 -0.38 -15.29
N THR A 119 -24.72 -0.64 -14.15
CA THR A 119 -26.18 -0.55 -13.98
C THR A 119 -26.66 0.83 -13.51
N HIS A 120 -25.74 1.71 -13.09
CA HIS A 120 -26.06 3.00 -12.45
C HIS A 120 -25.34 4.19 -13.10
N GLU A 121 -25.17 4.21 -14.43
CA GLU A 121 -24.43 5.29 -15.12
C GLU A 121 -24.99 6.71 -14.87
N THR A 122 -26.30 6.83 -14.67
CA THR A 122 -26.97 8.13 -14.37
C THR A 122 -26.98 8.47 -12.88
N ASN A 123 -26.37 7.64 -12.03
CA ASN A 123 -26.33 7.87 -10.59
C ASN A 123 -25.50 9.12 -10.26
N LYS A 124 -26.12 10.05 -9.52
CA LYS A 124 -25.50 11.34 -9.19
C LYS A 124 -24.25 11.20 -8.33
N GLU A 125 -24.21 10.24 -7.41
CA GLU A 125 -23.08 10.03 -6.53
C GLU A 125 -21.90 9.39 -7.26
N LEU A 126 -22.17 8.41 -8.13
CA LEU A 126 -21.15 7.83 -9.01
C LEU A 126 -20.54 8.90 -9.92
N ASN A 127 -21.37 9.75 -10.54
CA ASN A 127 -20.88 10.85 -11.38
C ASN A 127 -20.08 11.89 -10.59
N ARG A 128 -20.41 12.14 -9.32
CA ARG A 128 -19.57 12.98 -8.44
C ARG A 128 -18.22 12.36 -8.15
N ILE A 129 -18.15 11.03 -7.99
CA ILE A 129 -16.89 10.32 -7.83
C ILE A 129 -16.03 10.48 -9.09
N TYR A 130 -16.60 10.28 -10.28
CA TYR A 130 -15.89 10.49 -11.56
C TYR A 130 -15.36 11.92 -11.70
N ALA A 131 -16.22 12.93 -11.53
CA ALA A 131 -15.83 14.33 -11.60
C ALA A 131 -14.75 14.70 -10.57
N ARG A 132 -14.81 14.11 -9.37
CA ARG A 132 -13.76 14.28 -8.36
C ARG A 132 -12.45 13.66 -8.82
N ILE A 133 -12.43 12.40 -9.24
CA ILE A 133 -11.19 11.74 -9.69
C ILE A 133 -10.56 12.52 -10.86
N SER A 134 -11.35 12.93 -11.83
CA SER A 134 -10.93 13.79 -12.97
C SER A 134 -10.23 15.06 -12.49
N ARG A 135 -10.88 15.84 -11.63
CA ARG A 135 -10.32 17.09 -11.10
C ARG A 135 -9.05 16.88 -10.28
N GLU A 136 -9.01 15.85 -9.43
CA GLU A 136 -7.86 15.65 -8.54
C GLU A 136 -6.61 15.14 -9.30
N LEU A 137 -6.82 14.26 -10.29
CA LEU A 137 -5.76 13.72 -11.14
C LEU A 137 -5.41 14.61 -12.34
N ASP A 138 -6.16 15.67 -12.58
CA ASP A 138 -6.02 16.55 -13.75
C ASP A 138 -6.18 15.80 -15.09
N LEU A 139 -7.23 14.96 -15.16
CA LEU A 139 -7.57 14.14 -16.33
C LEU A 139 -8.92 14.55 -16.93
N PRO A 140 -9.13 14.43 -18.25
CA PRO A 140 -10.44 14.67 -18.85
C PRO A 140 -11.52 13.75 -18.26
N GLU A 141 -12.66 14.32 -17.86
CA GLU A 141 -13.72 13.55 -17.19
C GLU A 141 -14.25 12.38 -18.04
N GLU A 142 -14.33 12.59 -19.36
CA GLU A 142 -14.75 11.55 -20.31
C GLU A 142 -13.78 10.36 -20.31
N GLU A 143 -12.47 10.60 -20.16
CA GLU A 143 -11.49 9.52 -20.05
C GLU A 143 -11.63 8.75 -18.74
N VAL A 144 -11.86 9.46 -17.64
CA VAL A 144 -12.10 8.79 -16.34
C VAL A 144 -13.39 7.97 -16.38
N LYS A 145 -14.45 8.47 -17.04
CA LYS A 145 -15.71 7.73 -17.23
C LYS A 145 -15.61 6.50 -18.12
N MET A 146 -14.58 6.41 -18.97
CA MET A 146 -14.30 5.16 -19.70
C MET A 146 -13.81 4.04 -18.76
N VAL A 147 -13.32 4.37 -17.57
CA VAL A 147 -12.90 3.38 -16.57
C VAL A 147 -14.14 2.79 -15.89
N ARG A 148 -14.51 1.59 -16.33
CA ARG A 148 -15.68 0.84 -15.86
C ARG A 148 -15.33 -0.36 -14.98
N SER A 149 -14.04 -0.65 -14.81
CA SER A 149 -13.58 -1.68 -13.88
C SER A 149 -12.78 -1.09 -12.74
N THR A 150 -13.00 -1.62 -11.55
CA THR A 150 -12.35 -1.25 -10.29
C THR A 150 -11.35 -2.31 -9.85
N TYR A 151 -10.88 -3.19 -10.74
CA TYR A 151 -9.98 -4.31 -10.39
C TYR A 151 -8.74 -3.87 -9.61
N ALA A 152 -8.19 -2.68 -9.89
CA ALA A 152 -7.00 -2.17 -9.22
C ALA A 152 -7.24 -1.94 -7.71
N TRP A 153 -8.49 -1.75 -7.27
CA TRP A 153 -8.85 -1.69 -5.86
C TRP A 153 -8.56 -3.00 -5.12
N ASP A 154 -8.87 -4.14 -5.74
CA ASP A 154 -8.58 -5.46 -5.17
C ASP A 154 -7.10 -5.82 -5.37
N ILE A 155 -6.51 -5.56 -6.53
CA ILE A 155 -5.10 -5.88 -6.81
C ILE A 155 -4.13 -5.09 -5.93
N CYS A 156 -4.30 -3.78 -5.80
CA CYS A 156 -3.44 -2.94 -4.94
C CYS A 156 -3.46 -3.44 -3.49
N ARG A 157 -4.63 -3.87 -3.00
CA ARG A 157 -4.78 -4.46 -1.67
C ARG A 157 -4.19 -5.87 -1.58
N ALA A 158 -4.35 -6.70 -2.62
CA ALA A 158 -3.80 -8.06 -2.65
C ALA A 158 -2.28 -8.03 -2.47
N VAL A 159 -1.59 -7.17 -3.22
CA VAL A 159 -0.13 -6.99 -3.14
C VAL A 159 0.30 -6.57 -1.73
N ASN A 160 -0.34 -5.54 -1.17
CA ASN A 160 0.04 -5.02 0.14
C ASN A 160 -0.30 -5.98 1.28
N VAL A 161 -1.49 -6.57 1.28
CA VAL A 161 -1.89 -7.57 2.28
C VAL A 161 -0.96 -8.79 2.21
N ALA A 162 -0.64 -9.29 1.01
CA ALA A 162 0.31 -10.39 0.87
C ALA A 162 1.69 -10.02 1.43
N LYS A 163 2.21 -8.82 1.12
CA LYS A 163 3.48 -8.33 1.65
C LYS A 163 3.48 -8.24 3.19
N TRP A 164 2.44 -7.67 3.77
CA TRP A 164 2.30 -7.56 5.22
C TRP A 164 2.14 -8.93 5.90
N CYS A 165 1.37 -9.84 5.30
CA CYS A 165 1.22 -11.21 5.78
C CYS A 165 2.54 -11.99 5.72
N PHE A 166 3.36 -11.78 4.68
CA PHE A 166 4.72 -12.34 4.61
C PHE A 166 5.61 -11.83 5.75
N TRP A 167 5.62 -10.50 5.97
CA TRP A 167 6.39 -9.87 7.06
C TRP A 167 6.04 -10.44 8.43
N ILE A 168 4.76 -10.62 8.75
CA ILE A 168 4.30 -11.15 10.04
C ILE A 168 4.34 -12.68 10.15
N GLY A 169 4.72 -13.36 9.07
CA GLY A 169 4.89 -14.81 9.03
C GLY A 169 3.61 -15.62 8.89
N TYR A 170 2.58 -15.03 8.29
CA TYR A 170 1.37 -15.76 7.87
C TYR A 170 1.45 -16.25 6.42
N LEU A 171 2.45 -15.81 5.66
CA LEU A 171 2.83 -16.42 4.38
C LEU A 171 4.30 -16.79 4.40
N THR A 172 4.61 -17.88 3.71
CA THR A 172 5.95 -18.21 3.23
C THR A 172 6.35 -17.28 2.08
N GLU A 173 7.64 -17.21 1.78
CA GLU A 173 8.16 -16.44 0.65
C GLU A 173 7.58 -16.94 -0.69
N SER A 174 7.44 -18.26 -0.87
CA SER A 174 6.85 -18.85 -2.07
C SER A 174 5.36 -18.50 -2.22
N GLN A 175 4.59 -18.51 -1.13
CA GLN A 175 3.18 -18.11 -1.19
C GLN A 175 3.05 -16.63 -1.54
N PHE A 176 3.89 -15.77 -0.96
CA PHE A 176 3.93 -14.35 -1.30
C PHE A 176 4.22 -14.10 -2.79
N TYR A 177 5.25 -14.74 -3.33
CA TYR A 177 5.58 -14.64 -4.75
C TYR A 177 4.47 -15.20 -5.66
N GLY A 178 3.86 -16.34 -5.30
CA GLY A 178 2.69 -16.85 -6.03
C GLY A 178 1.50 -15.87 -6.05
N CYS A 179 1.32 -15.05 -5.00
CA CYS A 179 0.34 -13.97 -5.02
C CYS A 179 0.72 -12.86 -6.02
N LEU A 180 2.00 -12.48 -6.08
CA LEU A 180 2.49 -11.48 -7.03
C LEU A 180 2.33 -11.94 -8.48
N ASP A 181 2.61 -13.21 -8.77
CA ASP A 181 2.41 -13.80 -10.09
C ASP A 181 0.94 -13.73 -10.51
N ARG A 182 0.02 -14.09 -9.62
CA ARG A 182 -1.42 -13.99 -9.90
C ARG A 182 -1.88 -12.54 -10.11
N CYS A 183 -1.32 -11.57 -9.38
CA CYS A 183 -1.59 -10.15 -9.64
C CYS A 183 -1.13 -9.76 -11.06
N ASN A 184 0.07 -10.17 -11.48
CA ASN A 184 0.54 -9.94 -12.85
C ASN A 184 -0.37 -10.57 -13.89
N GLU A 185 -0.77 -11.83 -13.72
CA GLU A 185 -1.67 -12.52 -14.65
C GLU A 185 -3.00 -11.78 -14.82
N ILE A 186 -3.60 -11.33 -13.71
CA ILE A 186 -4.86 -10.59 -13.74
C ILE A 186 -4.67 -9.26 -14.47
N VAL A 187 -3.68 -8.45 -14.06
CA VAL A 187 -3.44 -7.14 -14.68
C VAL A 187 -3.06 -7.27 -16.15
N ALA A 188 -2.23 -8.25 -16.51
CA ALA A 188 -1.87 -8.55 -17.90
C ALA A 188 -3.12 -8.84 -18.76
N ARG A 189 -4.13 -9.51 -18.20
CA ARG A 189 -5.38 -9.82 -18.90
C ARG A 189 -6.33 -8.64 -19.03
N ILE A 190 -6.51 -7.81 -17.99
CA ILE A 190 -7.61 -6.82 -17.95
C ILE A 190 -7.17 -5.35 -17.85
N GLY A 191 -5.96 -5.08 -17.33
CA GLY A 191 -5.49 -3.71 -17.18
C GLY A 191 -5.06 -3.10 -18.51
N LYS A 192 -4.96 -1.77 -18.59
CA LYS A 192 -4.48 -1.10 -19.80
C LYS A 192 -3.13 -0.41 -19.61
N ASP A 193 -3.08 0.55 -18.70
CA ASP A 193 -1.94 1.41 -18.42
C ASP A 193 -2.02 1.98 -16.99
N TRP A 194 -1.01 2.74 -16.55
CA TRP A 194 -0.98 3.34 -15.22
C TRP A 194 -2.10 4.35 -14.96
N THR A 195 -2.57 5.05 -16.00
CA THR A 195 -3.68 6.01 -15.90
C THR A 195 -4.97 5.28 -15.55
N GLU A 196 -5.33 4.26 -16.35
CA GLU A 196 -6.50 3.41 -16.13
C GLU A 196 -6.43 2.72 -14.77
N TYR A 197 -5.28 2.14 -14.42
CA TYR A 197 -5.06 1.48 -13.13
C TYR A 197 -5.28 2.42 -11.93
N THR A 198 -4.79 3.66 -12.03
CA THR A 198 -4.92 4.66 -10.96
C THR A 198 -6.37 5.12 -10.80
N CYS A 199 -7.07 5.38 -11.89
CA CYS A 199 -8.50 5.68 -11.88
C CYS A 199 -9.31 4.50 -11.32
N SER A 200 -9.02 3.27 -11.76
CA SER A 200 -9.66 2.03 -11.29
C SER A 200 -9.56 1.86 -9.77
N PHE A 201 -8.36 2.11 -9.22
CA PHE A 201 -8.11 2.02 -7.78
C PHE A 201 -8.89 3.06 -6.99
N LEU A 202 -8.84 4.33 -7.41
CA LEU A 202 -9.55 5.42 -6.73
C LEU A 202 -11.06 5.26 -6.81
N LEU A 203 -11.58 4.80 -7.97
CA LEU A 203 -12.99 4.52 -8.17
C LEU A 203 -13.49 3.45 -7.19
N GLY A 204 -12.82 2.30 -7.13
CA GLY A 204 -13.20 1.23 -6.18
C GLY A 204 -13.07 1.65 -4.72
N ARG A 205 -12.04 2.44 -4.37
CA ARG A 205 -11.88 3.02 -3.03
C ARG A 205 -13.06 3.93 -2.66
N CYS A 206 -13.44 4.84 -3.55
CA CYS A 206 -14.52 5.78 -3.31
C CYS A 206 -15.90 5.09 -3.24
N ILE A 207 -16.18 4.12 -4.11
CA ILE A 207 -17.43 3.34 -4.08
C ILE A 207 -17.54 2.55 -2.76
N GLN A 208 -16.43 2.00 -2.26
CA GLN A 208 -16.39 1.33 -0.96
C GLN A 208 -16.68 2.29 0.22
N GLY A 209 -16.65 3.61 0.01
CA GLY A 209 -16.91 4.63 1.01
C GLY A 209 -15.65 5.22 1.67
N PHE A 210 -14.46 4.87 1.17
CA PHE A 210 -13.22 5.44 1.69
C PHE A 210 -12.93 6.81 1.08
N LYS A 211 -12.42 7.68 1.93
CA LYS A 211 -11.92 9.01 1.57
C LYS A 211 -10.66 8.89 0.68
N PRO A 212 -10.67 9.45 -0.54
CA PRO A 212 -9.50 9.41 -1.42
C PRO A 212 -8.34 10.27 -0.90
N GLU A 213 -8.59 11.28 -0.06
CA GLU A 213 -7.60 12.25 0.41
C GLU A 213 -6.39 11.59 1.08
N GLU A 214 -6.60 10.45 1.75
CA GLU A 214 -5.52 9.69 2.41
C GLU A 214 -4.51 9.09 1.42
N VAL A 215 -4.93 8.83 0.18
CA VAL A 215 -4.10 8.15 -0.83
C VAL A 215 -3.85 9.02 -2.07
N LEU A 216 -4.60 10.12 -2.19
CA LEU A 216 -4.60 10.97 -3.37
C LEU A 216 -3.25 11.61 -3.67
N PRO A 217 -2.48 12.13 -2.67
CA PRO A 217 -1.14 12.64 -2.94
C PRO A 217 -0.25 11.58 -3.61
N ALA A 218 -0.23 10.36 -3.05
CA ALA A 218 0.53 9.25 -3.61
C ALA A 218 0.07 8.86 -5.02
N ALA A 219 -1.25 8.78 -5.26
CA ALA A 219 -1.79 8.45 -6.57
C ALA A 219 -1.43 9.50 -7.63
N LYS A 220 -1.57 10.79 -7.30
CA LYS A 220 -1.26 11.91 -8.20
C LYS A 220 0.22 11.98 -8.52
N GLU A 221 1.05 11.87 -7.49
CA GLU A 221 2.52 11.88 -7.62
C GLU A 221 3.03 10.75 -8.51
N LEU A 222 2.56 9.52 -8.27
CA LEU A 222 2.94 8.35 -9.08
C LEU A 222 2.49 8.49 -10.54
N LEU A 223 1.25 8.92 -10.76
CA LEU A 223 0.72 9.09 -12.11
C LEU A 223 1.44 10.22 -12.85
N ALA A 224 1.67 11.36 -12.21
CA ALA A 224 2.43 12.47 -12.79
C ALA A 224 3.86 12.04 -13.17
N ALA A 225 4.54 11.26 -12.32
CA ALA A 225 5.86 10.74 -12.62
C ALA A 225 5.87 9.83 -13.86
N SER A 226 4.79 9.07 -14.10
CA SER A 226 4.64 8.22 -15.28
C SER A 226 4.44 8.98 -16.60
N MET A 227 3.91 10.20 -16.52
CA MET A 227 3.64 11.08 -17.66
C MET A 227 4.74 12.13 -17.88
N GLY A 228 5.60 12.33 -16.89
CA GLY A 228 6.70 13.30 -16.91
C GLY A 228 7.86 12.90 -17.80
N ASN A 229 8.87 13.78 -17.89
CA ASN A 229 10.06 13.53 -18.70
C ASN A 229 10.84 12.31 -18.15
N PRO A 230 11.13 11.29 -18.98
CA PRO A 230 11.96 10.13 -18.58
C PRO A 230 13.34 10.50 -18.01
N GLU A 231 13.89 11.65 -18.41
CA GLU A 231 15.21 12.13 -17.97
C GLU A 231 15.18 12.89 -16.63
N GLU A 232 14.00 13.17 -16.10
CA GLU A 232 13.84 13.90 -14.84
C GLU A 232 14.21 13.01 -13.64
N LYS A 233 15.33 13.33 -12.99
CA LYS A 233 15.79 12.62 -11.80
C LYS A 233 14.92 13.01 -10.61
N THR A 234 14.20 12.03 -10.04
CA THR A 234 13.60 12.14 -8.71
C THR A 234 14.59 11.67 -7.66
N GLU A 235 14.71 12.38 -6.55
CA GLU A 235 15.48 11.92 -5.39
C GLU A 235 14.78 10.78 -4.64
N ASP A 236 13.45 10.65 -4.79
CA ASP A 236 12.67 9.56 -4.19
C ASP A 236 12.48 8.42 -5.22
N PRO A 237 13.18 7.28 -5.07
CA PRO A 237 13.04 6.14 -5.98
C PRO A 237 11.68 5.47 -5.87
N ASN A 238 10.90 5.73 -4.82
CA ASN A 238 9.53 5.22 -4.73
C ASN A 238 8.54 6.07 -5.55
N LEU A 239 8.94 7.25 -6.03
CA LEU A 239 8.10 8.14 -6.81
C LEU A 239 8.14 7.77 -8.30
N SER A 240 9.31 7.37 -8.79
CA SER A 240 9.50 7.01 -10.19
C SER A 240 9.06 5.59 -10.54
N VAL A 241 8.55 4.79 -9.61
CA VAL A 241 8.23 3.38 -9.88
C VAL A 241 7.23 3.18 -11.02
N TYR A 242 6.27 4.09 -11.24
CA TYR A 242 5.37 4.01 -12.41
C TYR A 242 6.07 4.34 -13.74
N ARG A 243 7.14 5.13 -13.69
CA ARG A 243 7.93 5.50 -14.87
C ARG A 243 8.98 4.45 -15.19
N ASP A 244 9.70 4.00 -14.17
CA ASP A 244 10.87 3.15 -14.30
C ASP A 244 10.50 1.67 -14.50
N ILE A 245 9.31 1.26 -14.04
CA ILE A 245 8.80 -0.11 -14.20
C ILE A 245 7.59 -0.10 -15.14
N PRO A 246 7.68 -0.75 -16.31
CA PRO A 246 6.59 -0.84 -17.26
C PRO A 246 5.33 -1.47 -16.63
N PHE A 247 4.17 -0.99 -17.06
CA PHE A 247 2.89 -1.53 -16.60
C PHE A 247 2.69 -3.00 -17.01
N LYS A 248 3.15 -3.37 -18.21
CA LYS A 248 3.12 -4.72 -18.79
C LYS A 248 4.36 -4.99 -19.64
#